data_AF-A0A3B4C4E6-F1
#
_entry.id   AF-A0A3B4C4E6-F1
#
_cell.length_a   1.000
_cell.length_b   1.000
_cell.length_c   1.000
_cell.angle_alpha   90.00
_cell.angle_beta   90.00
_cell.angle_gamma   90.00
#
_symmetry.space_group_name_H-M   'P 1'
#
loop_
_entity.id
_entity.type
_entity.pdbx_description
1 polymer ?
#
loop_
_entity_poly.entity_id
_entity_poly.type
_entity_poly.pdbx_seq_one_letter_code
_entity_poly.pdbx_strand_id
1 'polypeptide(L)'
;MSVCDYSLLCNFPKCRAKLSGFAWTTACSHIFCDQHGSGEFSRTPAICPACSSALSGKLDIVRTELSPSEQYKTMVLVGLRPETVLDISHRALAFWTYQVNQERLLMEYSLSRAEIQVAQMETVMAQQNQTRELEMNALREEIISLNKRVEEYKCKYSEVSELLTKKNRQYQKLQGLFEALRLRTMSPVERDGLHHASQAFTTGLVRQHSLQSSPPFLAVRPEVDRLFSLEPESFKSFFQFNSPPREKGHSFIKKH
;
A
#
# COMPACT_ATOMS: atom_id res chain seq x y z
N MET A 1 -30.64 -18.81 2.57
CA MET A 1 -30.95 -17.50 1.96
C MET A 1 -30.96 -16.49 3.09
N SER A 2 -30.02 -15.54 3.09
CA SER A 2 -29.96 -14.50 4.13
C SER A 2 -31.27 -13.73 4.12
N VAL A 3 -31.99 -13.70 5.24
CA VAL A 3 -33.14 -12.83 5.42
C VAL A 3 -32.61 -11.42 5.20
N CYS A 4 -32.99 -10.79 4.09
CA CYS A 4 -32.63 -9.40 3.86
C CYS A 4 -33.31 -8.60 4.97
N ASP A 5 -32.49 -8.08 5.88
CA ASP A 5 -32.97 -7.28 7.00
C ASP A 5 -33.46 -5.95 6.39
N TYR A 6 -34.75 -5.87 6.08
CA TYR A 6 -35.41 -4.72 5.43
C TYR A 6 -35.53 -3.54 6.41
N SER A 7 -34.38 -3.04 6.87
CA SER A 7 -34.31 -1.84 7.69
C SER A 7 -34.30 -0.60 6.81
N LEU A 8 -35.11 0.40 7.15
CA LEU A 8 -35.00 1.73 6.55
C LEU A 8 -33.63 2.33 6.88
N LEU A 9 -33.03 3.00 5.92
CA LEU A 9 -31.76 3.71 6.08
C LEU A 9 -31.99 5.20 5.99
N CYS A 10 -31.20 5.98 6.71
CA CYS A 10 -31.23 7.43 6.61
C CYS A 10 -30.89 7.89 5.18
N ASN A 11 -31.73 8.71 4.57
CA ASN A 11 -31.50 9.29 3.24
C ASN A 11 -30.61 10.54 3.26
N PHE A 12 -30.03 10.92 4.41
CA PHE A 12 -29.10 12.05 4.46
C PHE A 12 -27.82 11.68 3.67
N PRO A 13 -27.29 12.55 2.80
CA PRO A 13 -26.09 12.25 2.01
C PRO A 13 -24.94 11.74 2.89
N LYS A 14 -24.37 10.60 2.53
CA LYS A 14 -23.30 9.90 3.26
C LYS A 14 -23.70 9.28 4.61
N CYS A 15 -24.92 9.51 5.11
CA CYS A 15 -25.44 8.75 6.22
C CYS A 15 -25.97 7.40 5.71
N ARG A 16 -25.65 6.32 6.42
CA ARG A 16 -26.19 4.97 6.16
C ARG A 16 -26.71 4.30 7.44
N ALA A 17 -27.08 5.12 8.42
CA ALA A 17 -27.56 4.61 9.69
C ALA A 17 -28.87 3.85 9.49
N LYS A 18 -28.95 2.63 10.04
CA LYS A 18 -30.20 1.89 10.18
C LYS A 18 -31.13 2.66 11.11
N LEU A 19 -32.36 2.88 10.66
CA LEU A 19 -33.36 3.61 11.41
C LEU A 19 -34.10 2.66 12.35
N SER A 20 -34.21 3.06 13.61
CA SER A 20 -34.92 2.32 14.65
C SER A 20 -35.49 3.31 15.67
N GLY A 21 -36.60 2.96 16.33
CA GLY A 21 -37.30 3.86 17.23
C GLY A 21 -37.97 5.00 16.48
N PHE A 22 -37.39 6.20 16.48
CA PHE A 22 -37.93 7.39 15.82
C PHE A 22 -37.16 7.76 14.57
N ALA A 23 -37.89 8.22 13.56
CA ALA A 23 -37.33 8.77 12.33
C ALA A 23 -38.14 9.98 11.84
N TRP A 24 -37.53 10.82 11.04
CA TRP A 24 -38.14 11.99 10.44
C TRP A 24 -38.48 11.68 8.99
N THR A 25 -39.76 11.67 8.64
CA THR A 25 -40.25 11.41 7.29
C THR A 25 -40.77 12.71 6.67
N THR A 26 -40.51 12.89 5.38
CA THR A 26 -40.96 14.06 4.62
C THR A 26 -42.05 13.72 3.61
N ALA A 27 -42.83 14.72 3.17
CA ALA A 27 -43.86 14.54 2.13
C ALA A 27 -43.27 14.12 0.77
N CYS A 28 -41.99 14.42 0.50
CA CYS A 28 -41.28 13.91 -0.67
C CYS A 28 -40.75 12.47 -0.48
N SER A 29 -41.30 11.71 0.48
CA SER A 29 -40.99 10.31 0.74
C SER A 29 -39.55 10.01 1.13
N HIS A 30 -38.82 10.97 1.71
CA HIS A 30 -37.50 10.73 2.29
C HIS A 30 -37.59 10.56 3.80
N ILE A 31 -36.65 9.78 4.37
CA ILE A 31 -36.61 9.46 5.79
C ILE A 31 -35.21 9.65 6.39
N PHE A 32 -35.15 10.20 7.59
CA PHE A 32 -33.91 10.63 8.24
C PHE A 32 -33.84 10.15 9.69
N CYS A 33 -32.62 9.89 10.18
CA CYS A 33 -32.41 9.60 11.59
C CYS A 33 -32.67 10.85 12.45
N ASP A 34 -32.86 10.64 13.75
CA ASP A 34 -33.19 11.74 14.67
C ASP A 34 -32.14 12.85 14.69
N GLN A 35 -30.85 12.49 14.55
CA GLN A 35 -29.73 13.44 14.48
C GLN A 35 -29.85 14.40 13.28
N HIS A 36 -30.08 13.87 12.08
CA HIS A 36 -30.18 14.71 10.87
C HIS A 36 -31.53 15.42 10.79
N GLY A 37 -32.62 14.75 11.17
CA GLY A 37 -33.95 15.35 11.15
C GLY A 37 -34.06 16.55 12.07
N SER A 38 -33.64 16.42 13.33
CA SER A 38 -33.65 17.54 14.29
C SER A 38 -32.73 18.69 13.88
N GLY A 39 -31.57 18.40 13.27
CA GLY A 39 -30.62 19.43 12.84
C GLY A 39 -31.05 20.23 11.60
N GLU A 40 -31.63 19.55 10.61
CA GLU A 40 -31.97 20.17 9.32
C GLU A 40 -33.38 20.79 9.34
N PHE A 41 -34.36 20.11 9.94
CA PHE A 41 -35.76 20.55 9.90
C PHE A 41 -36.11 21.59 10.96
N SER A 42 -35.20 21.93 11.86
CA SER A 42 -35.34 23.08 12.75
C SER A 42 -35.09 24.43 12.05
N ARG A 43 -34.59 24.41 10.81
CA ARG A 43 -34.25 25.61 10.04
C ARG A 43 -35.43 26.05 9.17
N THR A 44 -35.56 27.36 8.97
CA THR A 44 -36.58 27.94 8.08
C THR A 44 -35.91 28.70 6.92
N PRO A 45 -36.24 28.41 5.65
CA PRO A 45 -37.18 27.37 5.21
C PRO A 45 -36.59 25.96 5.41
N ALA A 46 -37.45 25.00 5.72
CA ALA A 46 -37.05 23.60 5.76
C ALA A 46 -36.93 23.07 4.32
N ILE A 47 -35.80 22.46 4.01
CA ILE A 47 -35.51 21.89 2.68
C ILE A 47 -35.09 20.44 2.88
N CYS A 48 -35.63 19.53 2.06
CA CYS A 48 -35.25 18.13 2.10
C CYS A 48 -33.75 17.97 1.74
N PRO A 49 -32.90 17.41 2.63
CA PRO A 49 -31.48 17.22 2.35
C PRO A 49 -31.17 16.22 1.21
N ALA A 50 -32.15 15.39 0.84
CA ALA A 50 -31.97 14.34 -0.17
C ALA A 50 -32.35 14.79 -1.59
N CYS A 51 -33.41 15.60 -1.75
CA CYS A 51 -33.94 15.99 -3.07
C CYS A 51 -34.14 17.51 -3.24
N SER A 52 -33.76 18.31 -2.25
CA SER A 52 -33.84 19.77 -2.26
C SER A 52 -35.26 20.34 -2.40
N SER A 53 -36.31 19.54 -2.21
CA SER A 53 -37.69 20.03 -2.18
C SER A 53 -37.92 20.92 -0.96
N ALA A 54 -38.60 22.06 -1.17
CA ALA A 54 -39.05 22.91 -0.08
C ALA A 54 -40.19 22.24 0.69
N LEU A 55 -40.12 22.28 2.02
CA LEU A 55 -41.06 21.64 2.94
C LEU A 55 -41.73 22.74 3.77
N SER A 56 -42.87 23.23 3.30
CA SER A 56 -43.58 24.39 3.89
C SER A 56 -44.97 24.06 4.43
N GLY A 57 -45.50 22.89 4.07
CA GLY A 57 -46.76 22.37 4.56
C GLY A 57 -46.66 21.89 6.02
N LYS A 58 -47.78 21.99 6.75
CA LYS A 58 -47.87 21.58 8.17
C LYS A 58 -47.58 20.10 8.41
N LEU A 59 -47.76 19.26 7.39
CA LEU A 59 -47.54 17.82 7.44
C LEU A 59 -46.40 17.38 6.50
N ASP A 60 -45.60 18.33 5.99
CA ASP A 60 -44.50 18.02 5.08
C ASP A 60 -43.33 17.34 5.79
N ILE A 61 -43.27 17.45 7.12
CA ILE A 61 -42.25 16.87 7.98
C ILE A 61 -42.94 16.27 9.20
N VAL A 62 -42.75 14.98 9.42
CA VAL A 62 -43.32 14.27 10.57
C VAL A 62 -42.25 13.42 11.24
N ARG A 63 -42.13 13.54 12.55
CA ARG A 63 -41.34 12.61 13.37
C ARG A 63 -42.23 11.42 13.74
N THR A 64 -41.91 10.26 13.20
CA THR A 64 -42.71 9.03 13.32
C THR A 64 -41.97 7.97 14.11
N GLU A 65 -42.70 7.26 14.97
CA GLU A 65 -42.21 6.03 15.58
C GLU A 65 -42.33 4.87 14.58
N LEU A 66 -41.22 4.19 14.30
CA LEU A 66 -41.13 3.10 13.32
C LEU A 66 -41.70 1.78 13.86
N SER A 67 -41.91 1.67 15.17
CA SER A 67 -42.44 0.48 15.83
C SER A 67 -43.44 0.89 16.93
N PRO A 68 -44.59 1.48 16.55
CA PRO A 68 -45.59 1.92 17.50
C PRO A 68 -46.26 0.72 18.19
N SER A 69 -46.86 0.96 19.37
CA SER A 69 -47.56 -0.07 20.13
C SER A 69 -48.80 -0.60 19.41
N GLU A 70 -49.20 -1.85 19.71
CA GLU A 70 -50.43 -2.44 19.14
C GLU A 70 -51.68 -1.59 19.47
N GLN A 71 -51.74 -1.04 20.69
CA GLN A 71 -52.81 -0.15 21.10
C GLN A 71 -52.88 1.09 20.20
N TYR A 72 -51.76 1.72 19.88
CA TYR A 72 -51.73 2.88 18.99
C TYR A 72 -52.21 2.52 17.57
N LYS A 73 -51.75 1.38 17.03
CA LYS A 73 -52.18 0.88 15.71
C LYS A 73 -53.69 0.64 15.66
N THR A 74 -54.29 0.08 16.71
CA THR A 74 -55.75 -0.07 16.78
C THR A 74 -56.44 1.30 16.84
N MET A 75 -56.02 2.17 17.76
CA MET A 75 -56.70 3.43 18.02
C MET A 75 -56.68 4.40 16.84
N VAL A 76 -55.62 4.39 16.01
CA VAL A 76 -55.55 5.25 14.82
C VAL A 76 -56.46 4.77 13.68
N LEU A 77 -56.86 3.50 13.68
CA LEU A 77 -57.70 2.90 12.63
C LEU A 77 -59.19 2.81 13.01
N VAL A 78 -59.52 2.81 14.30
CA VAL A 78 -60.92 2.69 14.76
C VAL A 78 -61.78 3.85 14.24
N GLY A 79 -62.95 3.51 13.68
CA GLY A 79 -63.90 4.47 13.12
C GLY A 79 -63.62 4.88 11.66
N LEU A 80 -62.50 4.46 11.08
CA LEU A 80 -62.23 4.65 9.65
C LEU A 80 -63.01 3.65 8.80
N ARG A 81 -63.43 4.08 7.61
CA ARG A 81 -64.05 3.19 6.62
C ARG A 81 -63.00 2.26 5.99
N PRO A 82 -63.37 1.04 5.56
CA PRO A 82 -62.44 0.12 4.93
C PRO A 82 -61.65 0.72 3.76
N GLU A 83 -62.28 1.57 2.94
CA GLU A 83 -61.63 2.21 1.79
C GLU A 83 -60.49 3.13 2.23
N THR A 84 -60.67 3.84 3.34
CA THR A 84 -59.63 4.72 3.92
C THR A 84 -58.48 3.91 4.48
N VAL A 85 -58.75 2.78 5.15
CA VAL A 85 -57.71 1.88 5.69
C VAL A 85 -56.87 1.28 4.55
N LEU A 86 -57.52 0.89 3.45
CA LEU A 86 -56.83 0.37 2.26
C LEU A 86 -55.99 1.45 1.59
N ASP A 87 -56.47 2.70 1.47
CA ASP A 87 -55.69 3.81 0.92
C ASP A 87 -54.44 4.12 1.78
N ILE A 88 -54.59 4.17 3.12
CA ILE A 88 -53.47 4.34 4.05
C ILE A 88 -52.44 3.22 3.85
N SER A 89 -52.91 1.97 3.78
CA SER A 89 -52.05 0.80 3.58
C SER A 89 -51.31 0.87 2.25
N HIS A 90 -51.99 1.25 1.17
CA HIS A 90 -51.41 1.43 -0.15
C HIS A 90 -50.32 2.50 -0.16
N ARG A 91 -50.56 3.66 0.48
CA ARG A 91 -49.55 4.73 0.60
C ARG A 91 -48.33 4.30 1.40
N ALA A 92 -48.52 3.55 2.48
CA ALA A 92 -47.41 3.00 3.27
C ALA A 92 -46.56 2.01 2.45
N LEU A 93 -47.19 1.13 1.67
CA LEU A 93 -46.49 0.21 0.77
C LEU A 93 -45.75 0.95 -0.35
N ALA A 94 -46.35 1.99 -0.93
CA ALA A 94 -45.70 2.83 -1.93
C ALA A 94 -44.43 3.51 -1.38
N PHE A 95 -44.49 4.03 -0.15
CA PHE A 95 -43.32 4.57 0.55
C PHE A 95 -42.21 3.53 0.73
N TRP A 96 -42.55 2.33 1.23
CA TRP A 96 -41.56 1.26 1.40
C TRP A 96 -40.95 0.81 0.07
N THR A 97 -41.77 0.68 -0.96
CA THR A 97 -41.33 0.31 -2.32
C THR A 97 -40.36 1.36 -2.87
N TYR A 98 -40.67 2.64 -2.67
CA TYR A 98 -39.78 3.75 -3.02
C TYR A 98 -38.44 3.63 -2.29
N GLN A 99 -38.45 3.44 -0.97
CA GLN A 99 -37.24 3.31 -0.16
C GLN A 99 -36.35 2.14 -0.59
N VAL A 100 -36.94 0.96 -0.81
CA VAL A 100 -36.22 -0.22 -1.29
C VAL A 100 -35.64 0.01 -2.70
N ASN A 101 -36.41 0.63 -3.59
CA ASN A 101 -35.95 0.91 -4.94
C ASN A 101 -34.81 1.95 -4.98
N GLN A 102 -34.90 3.02 -4.19
CA GLN A 102 -33.83 4.01 -4.06
C GLN A 102 -32.53 3.38 -3.56
N GLU A 103 -32.63 2.49 -2.55
CA GLU A 103 -31.48 1.78 -2.02
C GLU A 103 -30.87 0.81 -3.04
N ARG A 104 -31.72 0.08 -3.79
CA ARG A 104 -31.27 -0.78 -4.89
C ARG A 104 -30.51 0.01 -5.95
N LEU A 105 -31.05 1.13 -6.42
CA LEU A 105 -30.40 1.99 -7.43
C LEU A 105 -29.05 2.52 -6.95
N LEU A 106 -28.97 2.92 -5.68
CA LEU A 106 -27.72 3.38 -5.08
C LEU A 106 -26.67 2.27 -5.03
N MET A 107 -27.08 1.05 -4.64
CA MET A 107 -26.20 -0.12 -4.62
C MET A 107 -25.73 -0.52 -6.02
N GLU A 108 -26.62 -0.50 -7.01
CA GLU A 108 -26.28 -0.76 -8.43
C GLU A 108 -25.26 0.25 -8.96
N TYR A 109 -25.46 1.54 -8.69
CA TYR A 109 -24.48 2.57 -9.06
C TYR A 109 -23.13 2.36 -8.38
N SER A 110 -23.14 2.04 -7.07
CA SER A 110 -21.91 1.78 -6.32
C SER A 110 -21.16 0.55 -6.85
N LEU A 111 -21.90 -0.50 -7.21
CA LEU A 111 -21.35 -1.72 -7.79
C LEU A 111 -20.73 -1.44 -9.16
N SER A 112 -21.46 -0.77 -10.06
CA SER A 112 -20.96 -0.41 -11.39
C SER A 112 -19.67 0.42 -11.31
N ARG A 113 -19.60 1.37 -10.37
CA ARG A 113 -18.37 2.15 -10.16
C ARG A 113 -17.22 1.27 -9.67
N ALA A 114 -17.49 0.30 -8.79
CA ALA A 114 -16.47 -0.62 -8.31
C ALA A 114 -15.98 -1.55 -9.43
N GLU A 115 -16.87 -2.04 -10.30
CA GLU A 115 -16.52 -2.86 -11.46
C GLU A 115 -15.56 -2.13 -12.41
N ILE A 116 -15.83 -0.85 -12.69
CA ILE A 116 -14.93 0.00 -13.52
C ILE A 116 -13.55 0.11 -12.87
N GLN A 117 -13.47 0.33 -11.55
CA GLN A 117 -12.20 0.44 -10.83
C GLN A 117 -11.42 -0.88 -10.85
N VAL A 118 -12.10 -2.01 -10.71
CA VAL A 118 -11.49 -3.34 -10.80
C VAL A 118 -10.93 -3.56 -12.22
N ALA A 119 -11.70 -3.32 -13.27
CA ALA A 119 -11.24 -3.48 -14.64
C ALA A 119 -10.03 -2.57 -14.98
N GLN A 120 -10.02 -1.34 -14.47
CA GLN A 120 -8.88 -0.43 -14.61
C GLN A 120 -7.65 -0.99 -13.89
N MET A 121 -7.81 -1.49 -12.66
CA MET A 121 -6.71 -2.08 -11.89
C MET A 121 -6.16 -3.34 -12.57
N GLU A 122 -7.02 -4.21 -13.09
CA GLU A 122 -6.64 -5.40 -13.85
C GLU A 122 -5.78 -5.04 -15.06
N THR A 123 -6.15 -3.98 -15.79
CA THR A 123 -5.38 -3.49 -16.94
C THR A 123 -3.99 -3.01 -16.51
N VAL A 124 -3.90 -2.21 -15.43
CA VAL A 124 -2.62 -1.69 -14.91
C VAL A 124 -1.74 -2.85 -14.41
N MET A 125 -2.32 -3.82 -13.71
CA MET A 125 -1.61 -4.99 -13.21
C MET A 125 -1.08 -5.87 -14.34
N ALA A 126 -1.88 -6.09 -15.40
CA ALA A 126 -1.44 -6.82 -16.58
C ALA A 126 -0.26 -6.14 -17.28
N GLN A 127 -0.33 -4.81 -17.45
CA GLN A 127 0.76 -4.02 -18.04
C GLN A 127 2.04 -4.10 -17.19
N GLN A 128 1.94 -3.94 -15.87
CA GLN A 128 3.09 -4.05 -14.99
C GLN A 128 3.74 -5.44 -15.03
N ASN A 129 2.93 -6.50 -15.08
CA ASN A 129 3.44 -7.86 -15.18
C ASN A 129 4.17 -8.07 -16.50
N GLN A 130 3.62 -7.57 -17.61
CA GLN A 130 4.27 -7.64 -18.92
C GLN A 130 5.62 -6.89 -18.91
N THR A 131 5.68 -5.68 -18.34
CA THR A 131 6.94 -4.92 -18.23
C THR A 131 7.98 -5.69 -17.40
N ARG A 132 7.59 -6.22 -16.24
CA ARG A 132 8.48 -7.02 -15.39
C ARG A 132 8.97 -8.29 -16.08
N GLU A 133 8.12 -8.94 -16.88
CA GLU A 133 8.50 -10.13 -17.64
C GLU A 133 9.54 -9.80 -18.73
N LEU A 134 9.39 -8.66 -19.41
CA LEU A 134 10.39 -8.16 -20.36
C LEU A 134 11.73 -7.84 -19.67
N GLU A 135 11.71 -7.13 -18.54
CA GLU A 135 12.92 -6.83 -17.75
C GLU A 135 13.62 -8.10 -17.27
N MET A 136 12.86 -9.07 -16.76
CA MET A 136 13.38 -10.36 -16.32
C MET A 136 14.06 -11.11 -17.48
N ASN A 137 13.46 -11.10 -18.66
CA ASN A 137 14.04 -11.74 -19.85
C ASN A 137 15.33 -11.03 -20.30
N ALA A 138 15.36 -9.70 -20.30
CA ALA A 138 16.57 -8.93 -20.62
C ALA A 138 17.73 -9.24 -19.65
N LEU A 139 17.44 -9.29 -18.33
CA LEU A 139 18.45 -9.65 -17.33
C LEU A 139 18.95 -11.10 -17.49
N ARG A 140 18.06 -12.04 -17.86
CA ARG A 140 18.46 -13.42 -18.17
C ARG A 140 19.42 -13.47 -19.36
N GLU A 141 19.15 -12.71 -20.42
CA GLU A 141 20.04 -12.61 -21.59
C GLU A 141 21.40 -12.01 -21.22
N GLU A 142 21.41 -10.96 -20.39
CA GLU A 142 22.65 -10.36 -19.89
C GLU A 142 23.49 -11.35 -19.06
N ILE A 143 22.86 -12.12 -18.17
CA ILE A 143 23.52 -13.19 -17.41
C ILE A 143 24.15 -14.22 -18.34
N ILE A 144 23.45 -14.65 -19.40
CA ILE A 144 23.98 -15.61 -20.39
C ILE A 144 25.21 -15.02 -21.09
N SER A 145 25.13 -13.76 -21.52
CA SER A 145 26.24 -13.04 -22.18
C SER A 145 27.46 -12.91 -21.27
N LEU A 146 27.26 -12.52 -20.01
CA LEU A 146 28.33 -12.40 -19.01
C LEU A 146 28.97 -13.75 -18.70
N ASN A 147 28.17 -14.81 -18.55
CA ASN A 147 28.69 -16.16 -18.35
C ASN A 147 29.58 -16.61 -19.52
N LYS A 148 29.18 -16.33 -20.75
CA LYS A 148 30.01 -16.61 -21.94
C LYS A 148 31.35 -15.86 -21.88
N ARG A 149 31.32 -14.57 -21.53
CA ARG A 149 32.55 -13.76 -21.37
C ARG A 149 33.45 -14.29 -20.26
N VAL A 150 32.89 -14.71 -19.13
CA VAL A 150 33.64 -15.33 -18.03
C VAL A 150 34.35 -16.58 -18.52
N GLU A 151 33.67 -17.43 -19.29
CA GLU A 151 34.26 -18.65 -19.82
C GLU A 151 35.37 -18.35 -20.84
N GLU A 152 35.18 -17.36 -21.71
CA GLU A 152 36.22 -16.87 -22.62
C GLU A 152 37.46 -16.36 -21.87
N TYR A 153 37.29 -15.62 -20.77
CA TYR A 153 38.40 -15.14 -19.95
C TYR A 153 39.11 -16.27 -19.21
N LYS A 154 38.38 -17.29 -18.73
CA LYS A 154 39.00 -18.48 -18.12
C LYS A 154 39.87 -19.24 -19.11
N CYS A 155 39.40 -19.45 -20.34
CA CYS A 155 40.20 -20.08 -21.39
C CYS A 155 41.49 -19.29 -21.66
N LYS A 156 41.40 -17.98 -21.88
CA LYS A 156 42.56 -17.09 -22.09
C LYS A 156 43.53 -17.12 -20.91
N TYR A 157 43.01 -17.14 -19.68
CA TYR A 157 43.84 -17.23 -18.48
C TYR A 157 44.61 -18.56 -18.43
N SER A 158 43.95 -19.68 -18.75
CA SER A 158 44.60 -20.99 -18.83
C SER A 158 45.75 -20.99 -19.84
N GLU A 159 45.51 -20.48 -21.05
CA GLU A 159 46.52 -20.38 -22.11
C GLU A 159 47.75 -19.55 -21.68
N VAL A 160 47.53 -18.38 -21.07
CA VAL A 160 48.61 -17.53 -20.58
C VAL A 160 49.36 -18.19 -19.42
N SER A 161 48.65 -18.83 -18.49
CA SER A 161 49.24 -19.57 -17.37
C SER A 161 50.15 -20.69 -17.87
N GLU A 162 49.68 -21.50 -18.83
CA GLU A 162 50.46 -22.56 -19.46
C GLU A 162 51.72 -22.01 -20.14
N LEU A 163 51.59 -20.92 -20.90
CA LEU A 163 52.73 -20.28 -21.55
C LEU A 163 53.76 -19.76 -20.53
N LEU A 164 53.30 -19.14 -19.44
CA LEU A 164 54.14 -18.67 -18.36
C LEU A 164 54.90 -19.83 -17.70
N THR A 165 54.23 -20.94 -17.40
CA THR A 165 54.91 -22.11 -16.82
C THR A 165 55.97 -22.68 -17.77
N LYS A 166 55.70 -22.72 -19.08
CA LYS A 166 56.67 -23.16 -20.10
C LYS A 166 57.89 -22.24 -20.17
N LYS A 167 57.67 -20.92 -20.14
CA LYS A 167 58.75 -19.91 -20.13
C LYS A 167 59.57 -19.98 -18.84
N ASN A 168 58.93 -20.15 -17.70
CA ASN A 168 59.63 -20.28 -16.41
C ASN A 168 60.51 -21.53 -16.38
N ARG A 169 60.04 -22.66 -16.92
CA ARG A 169 60.86 -23.88 -17.10
C ARG A 169 62.08 -23.63 -18.01
N GLN A 170 61.91 -22.88 -19.10
CA GLN A 170 63.04 -22.52 -19.99
C GLN A 170 64.04 -21.61 -19.29
N TYR A 171 63.56 -20.60 -18.55
CA TYR A 171 64.38 -19.69 -17.78
C TYR A 171 65.22 -20.44 -16.73
N GLN A 172 64.59 -21.32 -15.94
CA GLN A 172 65.29 -22.17 -14.96
C GLN A 172 66.40 -23.02 -15.60
N LYS A 173 66.15 -23.61 -16.78
CA LYS A 173 67.18 -24.36 -17.53
C LYS A 173 68.35 -23.45 -17.92
N LEU A 174 68.06 -22.26 -18.44
CA LEU A 174 69.08 -21.30 -18.87
C LEU A 174 69.91 -20.79 -17.69
N GLN A 175 69.25 -20.50 -16.57
CA GLN A 175 69.89 -20.09 -15.33
C GLN A 175 70.83 -21.18 -14.80
N GLY A 176 70.37 -22.44 -14.76
CA GLY A 176 71.22 -23.57 -14.36
C GLY A 176 72.45 -23.74 -15.24
N LEU A 177 72.31 -23.57 -16.57
CA LEU A 177 73.46 -23.59 -17.50
C LEU A 177 74.44 -22.43 -17.26
N PHE A 178 73.92 -21.23 -17.02
CA PHE A 178 74.75 -20.05 -16.72
C PHE A 178 75.54 -20.23 -15.43
N GLU A 179 74.90 -20.73 -14.36
CA GLU A 179 75.57 -21.02 -13.09
C GLU A 179 76.65 -22.08 -13.25
N ALA A 180 76.39 -23.15 -14.03
CA ALA A 180 77.38 -24.17 -14.35
C ALA A 180 78.59 -23.59 -15.10
N LEU A 181 78.36 -22.71 -16.08
CA LEU A 181 79.42 -21.98 -16.79
C LEU A 181 80.22 -21.08 -15.86
N ARG A 182 79.55 -20.33 -14.97
CA ARG A 182 80.19 -19.47 -13.97
C ARG A 182 81.10 -20.26 -13.03
N LEU A 183 80.64 -21.40 -12.53
CA LEU A 183 81.42 -22.30 -11.68
C LEU A 183 82.65 -22.86 -12.40
N ARG A 184 82.51 -23.20 -13.69
CA ARG A 184 83.61 -23.73 -14.51
C ARG A 184 84.70 -22.69 -14.81
N THR A 185 84.33 -21.43 -14.97
CA THR A 185 85.28 -20.32 -15.25
C THR A 185 86.00 -19.83 -13.99
N MET A 186 85.45 -20.07 -12.79
CA MET A 186 85.97 -19.54 -11.51
C MET A 186 86.78 -20.56 -10.68
N SER A 187 87.41 -21.56 -11.30
CA SER A 187 88.36 -22.47 -10.62
C SER A 187 89.81 -22.08 -10.96
N PRO A 188 90.66 -21.78 -9.96
CA PRO A 188 91.46 -22.87 -9.37
C PRO A 188 91.66 -22.84 -7.83
N VAL A 189 91.99 -24.04 -7.32
CA VAL A 189 92.65 -24.43 -6.04
C VAL A 189 91.75 -24.90 -4.87
N GLU A 190 91.98 -26.16 -4.48
CA GLU A 190 91.49 -26.87 -3.28
C GLU A 190 92.25 -26.45 -2.00
N ARG A 191 91.59 -26.35 -0.84
CA ARG A 191 91.62 -27.35 0.27
C ARG A 191 91.01 -26.87 1.59
N ASP A 192 90.22 -27.78 2.17
CA ASP A 192 90.08 -28.21 3.57
C ASP A 192 89.86 -27.24 4.75
N GLY A 193 88.88 -27.61 5.60
CA GLY A 193 88.90 -27.33 7.04
C GLY A 193 87.53 -27.13 7.69
N LEU A 194 86.95 -28.19 8.27
CA LEU A 194 85.69 -28.19 9.02
C LEU A 194 85.72 -27.37 10.34
N HIS A 195 84.61 -26.69 10.66
CA HIS A 195 83.71 -26.93 11.82
C HIS A 195 83.01 -25.65 12.34
N HIS A 196 81.66 -25.69 12.34
CA HIS A 196 80.67 -25.15 13.31
C HIS A 196 80.78 -23.70 13.86
N ALA A 197 79.73 -22.87 14.00
CA ALA A 197 78.28 -23.08 13.94
C ALA A 197 77.51 -21.74 13.78
N SER A 198 76.26 -21.88 13.29
CA SER A 198 75.05 -21.11 13.60
C SER A 198 74.94 -19.64 13.18
N GLN A 199 74.06 -19.38 12.20
CA GLN A 199 72.84 -18.59 12.44
C GLN A 199 71.85 -18.76 11.28
N ALA A 200 70.64 -19.18 11.65
CA ALA A 200 69.53 -19.44 10.77
C ALA A 200 68.93 -18.14 10.21
N PHE A 201 68.57 -18.12 8.93
CA PHE A 201 67.51 -17.26 8.41
C PHE A 201 66.55 -18.08 7.56
N THR A 202 65.28 -17.95 7.92
CA THR A 202 64.15 -18.82 7.67
C THR A 202 63.54 -18.66 6.28
N THR A 203 63.17 -19.80 5.71
CA THR A 203 62.33 -19.99 4.53
C THR A 203 60.91 -19.48 4.81
N GLY A 204 60.43 -18.53 4.00
CA GLY A 204 59.03 -18.08 4.02
C GLY A 204 58.13 -19.05 3.27
N LEU A 205 57.72 -20.14 3.92
CA LEU A 205 56.49 -20.87 3.60
C LEU A 205 55.34 -20.20 4.36
N VAL A 206 54.37 -19.62 3.65
CA VAL A 206 53.08 -19.24 4.23
C VAL A 206 52.02 -20.11 3.59
N ARG A 207 51.61 -21.16 4.31
CA ARG A 207 50.33 -21.84 4.10
C ARG A 207 49.48 -21.67 5.36
N GLN A 208 48.33 -21.06 5.12
CA GLN A 208 47.13 -20.86 5.93
C GLN A 208 46.97 -21.67 7.23
N HIS A 209 46.52 -20.98 8.29
CA HIS A 209 45.36 -21.44 9.08
C HIS A 209 44.54 -20.25 9.62
N SER A 210 43.24 -20.45 9.52
CA SER A 210 42.08 -19.72 10.04
C SER A 210 42.17 -19.18 11.47
N LEU A 211 41.66 -17.97 11.69
CA LEU A 211 40.98 -17.61 12.94
C LEU A 211 39.69 -16.84 12.64
N GLN A 212 38.61 -17.39 13.19
CA GLN A 212 37.31 -16.76 13.37
C GLN A 212 37.45 -15.48 14.19
N SER A 213 36.75 -14.43 13.77
CA SER A 213 36.22 -13.41 14.69
C SER A 213 35.13 -12.62 13.97
N SER A 214 33.88 -12.97 14.24
CA SER A 214 32.70 -12.14 13.94
C SER A 214 32.79 -10.82 14.73
N PRO A 215 32.21 -9.72 14.24
CA PRO A 215 31.72 -8.66 15.12
C PRO A 215 30.18 -8.58 15.10
N PRO A 216 29.58 -8.04 16.18
CA PRO A 216 28.19 -8.29 16.54
C PRO A 216 27.22 -7.34 15.82
N PHE A 217 26.00 -7.86 15.58
CA PHE A 217 24.79 -7.07 15.48
C PHE A 217 24.61 -6.24 16.75
N LEU A 218 24.35 -4.93 16.64
CA LEU A 218 23.15 -4.27 17.17
C LEU A 218 23.08 -2.80 16.69
N ALA A 219 21.84 -2.33 16.56
CA ALA A 219 21.37 -1.10 15.93
C ALA A 219 21.92 0.22 16.51
N VAL A 220 21.98 1.27 15.66
CA VAL A 220 21.31 2.59 15.77
C VAL A 220 21.98 3.63 14.82
N ARG A 221 21.14 4.51 14.25
CA ARG A 221 21.30 5.60 13.25
C ARG A 221 22.32 6.71 13.62
N PRO A 222 22.80 7.55 12.67
CA PRO A 222 22.32 8.96 12.49
C PRO A 222 22.28 9.44 11.00
N GLU A 223 21.24 10.16 10.54
CA GLU A 223 21.10 11.64 10.35
C GLU A 223 22.06 12.30 9.32
N VAL A 224 21.59 12.78 8.14
CA VAL A 224 21.32 14.21 7.75
C VAL A 224 22.62 14.86 7.16
N ASP A 225 22.73 15.53 5.99
CA ASP A 225 21.79 16.33 5.18
C ASP A 225 22.29 16.60 3.72
N ARG A 226 21.30 16.78 2.81
CA ARG A 226 21.12 17.75 1.69
C ARG A 226 22.23 18.09 0.67
N LEU A 227 21.85 18.13 -0.63
CA LEU A 227 21.62 19.39 -1.40
C LEU A 227 21.10 19.16 -2.86
N PHE A 228 19.90 19.71 -3.12
CA PHE A 228 19.20 20.10 -4.38
C PHE A 228 18.75 19.07 -5.44
N SER A 229 17.61 19.17 -6.16
CA SER A 229 16.23 19.71 -6.01
C SER A 229 15.70 19.95 -7.43
N LEU A 230 14.60 19.29 -7.85
CA LEU A 230 13.43 19.89 -8.54
C LEU A 230 12.30 18.84 -8.69
N GLU A 231 11.08 19.27 -8.37
CA GLU A 231 9.77 18.61 -8.19
C GLU A 231 9.05 18.18 -9.50
N PRO A 232 8.01 17.29 -9.48
CA PRO A 232 6.63 17.68 -9.11
C PRO A 232 5.80 16.67 -8.27
N GLU A 233 5.30 17.19 -7.15
CA GLU A 233 3.93 17.20 -6.60
C GLU A 233 3.08 15.92 -6.42
N SER A 234 2.74 15.71 -5.14
CA SER A 234 1.40 15.41 -4.61
C SER A 234 0.79 14.01 -4.83
N PHE A 235 1.09 13.04 -3.97
CA PHE A 235 0.18 11.91 -3.69
C PHE A 235 0.31 11.35 -2.26
N LYS A 236 0.16 12.18 -1.22
CA LYS A 236 -0.14 11.70 0.15
C LYS A 236 -1.04 12.66 0.92
N SER A 237 -2.35 12.52 0.73
CA SER A 237 -3.38 12.78 1.75
C SER A 237 -4.70 12.19 1.25
N PHE A 238 -4.99 10.94 1.64
CA PHE A 238 -6.26 10.30 1.25
C PHE A 238 -7.15 9.91 2.44
N PHE A 239 -6.68 10.04 3.68
CA PHE A 239 -7.52 9.87 4.87
C PHE A 239 -7.12 10.85 5.98
N GLN A 240 -7.66 12.08 5.94
CA GLN A 240 -7.84 12.88 7.15
C GLN A 240 -9.04 13.82 6.98
N PHE A 241 -10.05 13.60 7.81
CA PHE A 241 -11.26 14.41 7.88
C PHE A 241 -10.95 15.77 8.51
N ASN A 242 -11.15 16.85 7.75
CA ASN A 242 -11.19 18.19 8.31
C ASN A 242 -12.51 18.39 9.06
N SER A 243 -12.42 18.56 10.38
CA SER A 243 -13.48 19.14 11.20
C SER A 243 -13.53 20.66 10.96
N PRO A 244 -14.70 21.32 11.00
CA PRO A 244 -14.77 22.78 10.87
C PRO A 244 -14.18 23.45 12.12
N PRO A 245 -13.66 24.69 12.00
CA PRO A 245 -12.93 25.35 13.06
C PRO A 245 -13.82 25.70 14.25
N ARG A 246 -13.27 25.45 15.44
CA ARG A 246 -13.78 25.92 16.72
C ARG A 246 -13.40 27.39 16.86
N GLU A 247 -14.35 28.30 16.66
CA GLU A 247 -14.17 29.70 17.01
C GLU A 247 -13.95 29.82 18.53
N LYS A 248 -12.78 30.33 18.91
CA LYS A 248 -12.53 30.99 20.19
C LYS A 248 -11.83 32.30 19.91
N GLY A 249 -12.62 33.37 19.81
CA GLY A 249 -12.18 34.73 20.07
C GLY A 249 -12.82 35.20 21.38
N HIS A 250 -12.03 35.26 22.45
CA HIS A 250 -12.35 36.03 23.65
C HIS A 250 -11.58 37.36 23.59
N SER A 251 -12.29 38.49 23.71
CA SER A 251 -11.89 39.69 24.45
C SER A 251 -13.13 40.58 24.66
N PHE A 252 -13.74 40.54 25.84
CA PHE A 252 -13.64 41.59 26.88
C PHE A 252 -13.83 43.04 26.38
N ILE A 253 -14.94 43.68 26.78
CA ILE A 253 -14.99 44.99 27.46
C ILE A 253 -16.33 45.10 28.22
N LYS A 254 -16.23 45.36 29.53
CA LYS A 254 -17.30 45.87 30.42
C LYS A 254 -17.61 47.32 30.05
N LYS A 255 -18.88 47.75 30.12
CA LYS A 255 -19.35 48.84 31.01
C LYS A 255 -20.80 49.27 30.71
N HIS A 256 -21.51 49.50 31.83
CA HIS A 256 -22.79 50.16 32.07
C HIS A 256 -24.06 49.45 31.65
#